data_AF-A0A7S2T4U0-F1
#
_entry.id   AF-A0A7S2T4U0-F1
#
_cell.length_a   1.000
_cell.length_b   1.000
_cell.length_c   1.000
_cell.angle_alpha   90.00
_cell.angle_beta   90.00
_cell.angle_gamma   90.00
#
_symmetry.space_group_name_H-M   'P 1'
#
loop_
_entity.id
_entity.type
_entity.pdbx_description
1 polymer ?
#
loop_
_entity_poly.entity_id
_entity_poly.type
_entity_poly.pdbx_seq_one_letter_code
_entity_poly.pdbx_strand_id
1 'polypeptide(L)'
;FGMVTGSVPRFVARGGTMAEDLALQNIQARVRMVIAYMMAQLLPWTRSGGTKPGWLLVLSTGNVDEALRGYMTKYDCSSGDLNPIGAVSKTDLKKFLEWGSAALGYPNLKRIAEAKPSAELRPTEGGGEQ
;
A
#
# COMPACT_ATOMS: atom_id res chain seq x y z
N PHE A 1 -22.61 1.69 5.03
CA PHE A 1 -23.00 3.04 4.59
C PHE A 1 -24.36 3.00 3.91
N GLY A 2 -24.52 2.35 2.75
CA GLY A 2 -25.84 2.23 2.07
C GLY A 2 -26.98 1.69 2.94
N MET A 3 -26.75 0.66 3.76
CA MET A 3 -27.77 0.15 4.68
C MET A 3 -28.23 1.17 5.74
N VAL A 4 -27.38 2.14 6.11
CA VAL A 4 -27.64 3.09 7.20
C VAL A 4 -28.13 4.43 6.67
N THR A 5 -27.57 4.91 5.56
CA THR A 5 -27.83 6.25 5.00
C THR A 5 -28.69 6.24 3.75
N GLY A 6 -29.01 5.07 3.19
CA GLY A 6 -29.69 4.93 1.90
C GLY A 6 -28.86 5.35 0.68
N SER A 7 -27.64 5.85 0.88
CA SER A 7 -26.77 6.37 -0.19
C SER A 7 -25.63 5.39 -0.50
N VAL A 8 -25.32 5.19 -1.78
CA VAL A 8 -24.23 4.30 -2.22
C VAL A 8 -23.13 5.12 -2.90
N PRO A 9 -21.95 5.29 -2.27
CA PRO A 9 -20.83 6.01 -2.88
C PRO A 9 -20.35 5.31 -4.14
N ARG A 10 -19.95 6.09 -5.15
CA ARG A 10 -19.41 5.58 -6.42
C ARG A 10 -18.04 6.19 -6.71
N PHE A 11 -17.21 5.46 -7.46
CA PHE A 11 -15.98 6.02 -8.02
C PHE A 11 -16.32 7.09 -9.08
N VAL A 12 -15.41 8.05 -9.30
CA VAL A 12 -15.57 9.07 -10.35
C VAL A 12 -15.77 8.43 -11.73
N ALA A 13 -15.02 7.36 -12.02
CA ALA A 13 -15.15 6.57 -13.25
C ALA A 13 -16.55 5.95 -13.45
N ARG A 14 -17.39 5.91 -12.40
CA ARG A 14 -18.77 5.41 -12.43
C ARG A 14 -19.79 6.49 -12.09
N GLY A 15 -19.44 7.76 -12.32
CA GLY A 15 -20.33 8.91 -12.12
C GLY A 15 -20.51 9.33 -10.65
N GLY A 16 -19.59 8.97 -9.76
CA GLY A 16 -19.54 9.48 -8.39
C GLY A 16 -18.83 10.83 -8.28
N THR A 17 -19.02 11.51 -7.15
CA THR A 17 -18.30 12.76 -6.85
C THR A 17 -16.85 12.50 -6.39
N MET A 18 -16.01 13.53 -6.41
CA MET A 18 -14.63 13.44 -5.89
C MET A 18 -14.59 13.01 -4.41
N ALA A 19 -15.57 13.45 -3.61
CA ALA A 19 -15.67 13.08 -2.20
C ALA A 19 -15.94 11.57 -2.02
N GLU A 20 -16.86 11.01 -2.82
CA GLU A 20 -17.14 9.57 -2.83
C GLU A 20 -15.93 8.75 -3.28
N ASP A 21 -15.27 9.19 -4.35
CA ASP A 21 -14.08 8.52 -4.92
C ASP A 21 -12.94 8.45 -3.90
N LEU A 22 -12.59 9.58 -3.27
CA LEU A 22 -11.58 9.63 -2.23
C LEU A 22 -11.97 8.78 -1.01
N ALA A 23 -13.24 8.78 -0.62
CA ALA A 23 -13.70 7.95 0.48
C ALA A 23 -13.52 6.45 0.18
N LEU A 24 -13.88 6.00 -1.03
CA LEU A 24 -13.72 4.61 -1.45
C LEU A 24 -12.24 4.20 -1.56
N GLN A 25 -11.38 5.07 -2.08
CA GLN A 25 -9.93 4.83 -2.11
C GLN A 25 -9.34 4.73 -0.69
N ASN A 26 -9.75 5.62 0.22
CA ASN A 26 -9.29 5.61 1.61
C ASN A 26 -9.72 4.33 2.34
N ILE A 27 -10.93 3.83 2.09
CA ILE A 27 -11.39 2.55 2.66
C ILE A 27 -10.53 1.40 2.14
N GLN A 28 -10.26 1.33 0.84
CA GLN A 28 -9.36 0.32 0.28
C GLN A 28 -7.96 0.39 0.92
N ALA A 29 -7.41 1.59 1.10
CA ALA A 29 -6.10 1.78 1.73
C ALA A 29 -6.07 1.30 3.19
N ARG A 30 -7.10 1.62 3.98
CA ARG A 30 -7.20 1.19 5.40
C ARG A 30 -7.45 -0.31 5.55
N VAL A 31 -8.24 -0.92 4.66
CA VAL A 31 -8.49 -2.37 4.69
C VAL A 31 -7.19 -3.15 4.46
N ARG A 32 -6.30 -2.67 3.58
CA ARG A 32 -4.98 -3.31 3.39
C ARG A 32 -4.15 -3.31 4.69
N MET A 33 -4.19 -2.23 5.46
CA MET A 33 -3.53 -2.16 6.77
C MET A 33 -4.12 -3.20 7.74
N VAL A 34 -5.45 -3.28 7.86
CA VAL A 34 -6.11 -4.28 8.72
C VAL A 34 -5.71 -5.70 8.34
N ILE A 35 -5.67 -6.01 7.04
CA ILE A 35 -5.23 -7.32 6.54
C ILE A 35 -3.75 -7.58 6.88
N ALA A 36 -2.88 -6.59 6.72
CA ALA A 36 -1.45 -6.73 7.03
C ALA A 36 -1.22 -7.07 8.51
N TYR A 37 -1.89 -6.38 9.44
CA TYR A 37 -1.80 -6.69 10.87
C TYR A 37 -2.43 -8.04 11.23
N MET A 38 -3.54 -8.41 10.60
CA MET A 38 -4.13 -9.74 10.77
C MET A 38 -3.14 -10.84 10.36
N MET A 39 -2.46 -10.67 9.22
CA MET A 39 -1.42 -11.60 8.78
C MET A 39 -0.21 -11.59 9.73
N ALA A 40 0.21 -10.42 10.19
CA ALA A 40 1.33 -10.30 11.11
C ALA A 40 1.10 -11.06 12.43
N GLN A 41 -0.14 -11.06 12.92
CA GLN A 41 -0.54 -11.77 14.14
C GLN A 41 -0.74 -13.28 13.91
N LEU A 42 -1.33 -13.68 12.78
CA LEU A 42 -1.77 -15.07 12.58
C LEU A 42 -0.87 -15.92 11.67
N LEU A 43 0.05 -15.34 10.89
CA LEU A 43 0.97 -16.13 10.06
C LEU A 43 1.91 -17.03 10.89
N PRO A 44 2.50 -16.59 12.01
CA PRO A 44 3.29 -17.48 12.86
C PRO A 44 2.46 -18.63 13.43
N TRP A 45 1.22 -18.35 13.86
CA TRP A 45 0.29 -19.34 14.37
C TRP A 45 -0.08 -20.38 13.30
N THR A 46 -0.51 -19.95 12.10
CA THR A 46 -0.86 -20.87 10.99
C THR A 46 0.33 -21.72 10.54
N ARG A 47 1.52 -21.13 10.38
CA ARG A 47 2.73 -21.82 9.90
C ARG A 47 3.32 -22.81 10.92
N SER A 48 2.95 -22.69 12.19
CA SER A 48 3.41 -23.58 13.25
C SER A 48 2.41 -24.67 13.63
N GLY A 49 1.27 -24.77 12.92
CA GLY A 49 0.20 -25.69 13.31
C GLY A 49 -0.41 -25.34 14.67
N GLY A 50 -0.41 -24.04 15.03
CA GLY A 50 -1.00 -23.53 16.27
C GLY A 50 -0.11 -23.64 17.51
N THR A 51 1.16 -24.02 17.35
CA THR A 51 2.04 -24.36 18.49
C THR A 51 3.05 -23.27 18.85
N LYS A 52 3.44 -22.40 17.90
CA LYS A 52 4.40 -21.33 18.19
C LYS A 52 3.70 -20.03 18.60
N PRO A 53 4.03 -19.47 19.77
CA PRO A 53 3.66 -18.10 20.10
C PRO A 53 4.51 -17.12 19.28
N GLY A 54 3.98 -15.92 19.05
CA GLY A 54 4.70 -14.83 18.41
C GLY A 54 3.84 -14.06 17.41
N TRP A 55 4.43 -12.98 16.90
CA TRP A 55 3.83 -12.07 15.93
C TRP A 55 4.96 -11.46 15.08
N LEU A 56 4.61 -10.94 13.91
CA LEU A 56 5.55 -10.30 12.99
C LEU A 56 5.46 -8.77 13.13
N LEU A 57 6.60 -8.09 13.02
CA LEU A 57 6.60 -6.63 12.87
C LEU A 57 6.09 -6.25 11.48
N VAL A 58 5.13 -5.33 11.41
CA VAL A 58 4.63 -4.76 10.16
C VAL A 58 5.57 -3.64 9.73
N LEU A 59 6.19 -3.79 8.57
CA LEU A 59 7.02 -2.73 7.98
C LEU A 59 6.17 -1.86 7.04
N SER A 60 6.23 -0.54 7.21
CA SER A 60 5.68 0.40 6.24
C SER A 60 6.74 0.89 5.24
N THR A 61 6.26 1.50 4.16
CA THR A 61 7.09 1.86 3.00
C THR A 61 6.90 3.30 2.52
N GLY A 62 6.32 4.18 3.36
CA GLY A 62 6.21 5.60 3.02
C GLY A 62 7.59 6.25 2.98
N ASN A 63 7.84 7.12 2.01
CA ASN A 63 9.11 7.86 1.91
C ASN A 63 9.01 9.27 2.52
N VAL A 64 10.16 9.94 2.69
CA VAL A 64 10.21 11.25 3.36
C VAL A 64 9.45 12.33 2.58
N ASP A 65 9.41 12.26 1.25
CA ASP A 65 8.72 13.24 0.42
C ASP A 65 7.19 13.15 0.59
N GLU A 66 6.67 11.93 0.71
CA GLU A 66 5.25 11.66 1.01
C GLU A 66 4.88 12.09 2.42
N ALA A 67 5.72 11.75 3.40
CA ALA A 67 5.52 12.11 4.80
C ALA A 67 5.49 13.64 4.98
N LEU A 68 6.43 14.36 4.35
CA LEU A 68 6.53 15.81 4.43
C LEU A 68 5.30 16.51 3.84
N ARG A 69 4.74 15.97 2.77
CA ARG A 69 3.54 16.52 2.12
C ARG A 69 2.23 16.04 2.76
N GLY A 70 2.29 15.06 3.65
CA GLY A 70 1.10 14.35 4.12
C GLY A 70 0.35 13.64 2.98
N TYR A 71 1.07 13.27 1.90
CA TYR A 71 0.47 12.62 0.72
C TYR A 71 0.30 11.12 0.96
N MET A 72 -0.60 10.77 1.88
CA MET A 72 -0.89 9.41 2.30
C MET A 72 -2.32 9.33 2.87
N THR A 73 -2.90 8.13 2.93
CA THR A 73 -4.17 7.95 3.65
C THR A 73 -3.87 7.74 5.13
N LYS A 74 -4.46 8.56 5.99
CA LYS A 74 -4.32 8.35 7.44
C LYS A 74 -4.81 6.95 7.84
N TYR A 75 -3.95 6.21 8.55
CA TYR A 75 -4.13 4.82 8.98
C TYR A 75 -4.22 3.79 7.85
N ASP A 76 -3.57 4.04 6.71
CA ASP A 76 -3.27 2.99 5.73
C ASP A 76 -1.94 2.28 6.03
N CYS A 77 -1.39 1.55 5.05
CA CYS A 77 -0.11 0.85 5.18
C CYS A 77 1.12 1.78 5.37
N SER A 78 0.95 3.11 5.38
CA SER A 78 1.95 4.04 5.92
C SER A 78 2.17 3.85 7.42
N SER A 79 1.17 3.32 8.13
CA SER A 79 1.17 3.11 9.59
C SER A 79 1.59 1.68 9.95
N GLY A 80 2.88 1.38 9.81
CA GLY A 80 3.51 0.15 10.28
C GLY A 80 4.16 0.32 11.66
N ASP A 81 4.62 -0.78 12.25
CA ASP A 81 5.40 -0.77 13.50
C ASP A 81 6.74 -0.05 13.30
N LEU A 82 7.38 -0.27 12.14
CA LEU A 82 8.66 0.33 11.76
C LEU A 82 8.64 0.74 10.29
N ASN A 83 9.37 1.81 9.95
CA ASN A 83 9.59 2.25 8.58
C ASN A 83 11.09 2.44 8.29
N PRO A 84 11.77 1.46 7.68
CA PRO A 84 13.21 1.54 7.42
C PRO A 84 13.57 2.59 6.35
N ILE A 85 12.62 3.02 5.53
CA ILE A 85 12.84 3.98 4.44
C ILE A 85 12.15 5.33 4.67
N GLY A 86 11.57 5.55 5.86
CA GLY A 86 10.76 6.72 6.18
C GLY A 86 11.48 8.06 6.07
N ALA A 87 12.80 8.06 6.19
CA ALA A 87 13.65 9.24 6.08
C ALA A 87 14.40 9.32 4.73
N VAL A 88 14.11 8.45 3.77
CA VAL A 88 14.80 8.39 2.47
C VAL A 88 13.97 9.08 1.40
N SER A 89 14.62 9.89 0.55
CA SER A 89 13.97 10.54 -0.58
C SER A 89 13.58 9.54 -1.68
N LYS A 90 12.54 9.86 -2.43
CA LYS A 90 12.09 9.07 -3.59
C LYS A 90 13.18 8.97 -4.66
N THR A 91 13.98 10.01 -4.82
CA THR A 91 15.11 10.03 -5.75
C THR A 91 16.19 9.04 -5.30
N ASP A 92 16.51 8.99 -4.01
CA ASP A 92 17.54 8.08 -3.49
C ASP A 92 17.03 6.63 -3.44
N LEU A 93 15.75 6.41 -3.18
CA LEU A 93 15.13 5.08 -3.32
C LEU A 93 15.28 4.53 -4.75
N LYS A 94 15.06 5.37 -5.77
CA LYS A 94 15.27 4.95 -7.18
C LYS A 94 16.73 4.59 -7.47
N LYS A 95 17.67 5.44 -7.06
CA LYS A 95 19.11 5.16 -7.20
C LYS A 95 19.50 3.87 -6.47
N PHE A 96 18.92 3.62 -5.29
CA PHE A 96 19.16 2.39 -4.54
C PHE A 96 18.63 1.16 -5.28
N LEU A 97 17.48 1.23 -5.94
CA LEU A 97 16.96 0.12 -6.76
C LEU A 97 17.86 -0.16 -7.96
N GLU A 98 18.33 0.88 -8.67
CA GLU A 98 19.28 0.75 -9.79
C GLU A 98 20.61 0.15 -9.33
N TRP A 99 21.16 0.66 -8.23
CA TRP A 99 22.39 0.13 -7.62
C TRP A 99 22.19 -1.32 -7.16
N GLY A 100 21.10 -1.63 -6.47
CA GLY A 100 20.78 -2.99 -6.01
C GLY A 100 20.63 -3.98 -7.16
N SER A 101 20.14 -3.52 -8.32
CA SER A 101 20.09 -4.33 -9.53
C SER A 101 21.47 -4.73 -10.03
N ALA A 102 22.47 -3.85 -9.93
CA ALA A 102 23.82 -4.08 -10.45
C ALA A 102 24.75 -4.73 -9.40
N ALA A 103 24.65 -4.30 -8.14
CA ALA A 103 25.61 -4.64 -7.08
C ALA A 103 25.15 -5.82 -6.19
N LEU A 104 23.84 -6.01 -6.00
CA LEU A 104 23.30 -7.07 -5.14
C LEU A 104 22.76 -8.28 -5.94
N GLY A 105 22.82 -8.23 -7.27
CA GLY A 105 22.37 -9.33 -8.12
C GLY A 105 20.85 -9.48 -8.20
N TYR A 106 20.08 -8.41 -7.97
CA TYR A 106 18.61 -8.39 -8.09
C TYR A 106 18.15 -7.70 -9.39
N PRO A 107 18.26 -8.34 -10.58
CA PRO A 107 18.04 -7.68 -11.88
C PRO A 107 16.63 -7.08 -12.07
N ASN A 108 15.64 -7.60 -11.33
CA ASN A 108 14.27 -7.09 -11.40
C ASN A 108 14.10 -5.70 -10.77
N LEU A 109 15.02 -5.24 -9.92
CA LEU A 109 14.91 -3.91 -9.29
C LEU A 109 15.00 -2.78 -10.31
N LYS A 110 15.79 -2.96 -11.39
CA LYS A 110 15.85 -1.99 -12.49
C LYS A 110 14.49 -1.82 -13.18
N ARG A 111 13.81 -2.92 -13.47
CA ARG A 111 12.46 -2.89 -14.06
C ARG A 111 11.45 -2.18 -13.15
N ILE A 112 11.56 -2.37 -11.84
CA ILE A 112 10.70 -1.68 -10.85
C ILE A 112 11.01 -0.17 -10.82
N ALA A 113 12.28 0.23 -10.89
CA ALA A 113 12.69 1.64 -10.88
C ALA A 113 12.21 2.41 -12.12
N GLU A 114 12.17 1.74 -13.27
CA GLU A 114 11.74 2.28 -14.57
C GLU A 114 10.21 2.30 -14.74
N ALA A 115 9.46 1.54 -13.94
CA ALA A 115 8.01 1.48 -14.03
C ALA A 115 7.35 2.84 -13.73
N LYS A 116 6.29 3.17 -14.47
CA LYS A 116 5.52 4.40 -14.24
C LYS A 116 4.78 4.31 -12.90
N PRO A 117 4.95 5.28 -11.98
CA PRO A 117 4.24 5.25 -10.70
C PRO A 117 2.72 5.36 -10.90
N SER A 118 1.96 4.43 -10.32
CA SER A 118 0.50 4.47 -10.29
C SER A 118 -0.01 3.94 -8.94
N ALA A 119 -0.92 4.67 -8.30
CA ALA A 119 -1.72 4.15 -7.20
C ALA A 119 -2.97 3.54 -7.83
N GLU A 120 -2.94 2.24 -8.12
CA GLU A 120 -4.03 1.48 -8.77
C GLU A 120 -5.24 1.31 -7.83
N LEU A 121 -5.81 2.43 -7.36
CA LEU A 121 -6.91 2.51 -6.41
C LEU A 121 -8.25 2.82 -7.08
N ARG A 122 -8.20 3.12 -8.38
CA ARG A 122 -9.37 3.34 -9.24
C ARG A 122 -9.54 2.13 -10.16
N PRO A 123 -10.79 1.80 -10.54
CA PRO A 123 -11.01 0.89 -11.66
C PRO A 123 -10.28 1.44 -12.89
N THR A 124 -9.47 0.60 -13.53
CA THR A 124 -8.95 0.91 -14.86
C THR A 124 -10.11 1.14 -15.80
N GLU A 125 -10.03 2.19 -16.62
CA GLU A 125 -10.97 2.41 -17.73
C GLU A 125 -10.75 1.30 -18.77
N GLY A 126 -11.33 0.14 -18.52
CA GLY A 126 -11.16 -1.06 -19.34
C GLY A 126 -11.31 -2.32 -18.51
N GLY A 127 -12.52 -2.85 -18.46
CA GLY A 127 -12.78 -4.23 -18.02
C GLY A 127 -12.30 -5.23 -19.06
N GLY A 128 -10.99 -5.33 -19.26
CA GLY A 128 -10.34 -6.33 -20.08
C GLY A 128 -9.32 -7.08 -19.24
N GLU A 129 -9.46 -8.41 -19.22
CA GLU A 129 -8.53 -9.37 -18.63
C GLU A 129 -7.07 -9.05 -18.98
N GLN A 130 -6.18 -9.17 -17.98
CA GLN A 130 -4.75 -9.44 -18.18
C GLN A 130 -4.44 -10.77 -17.54
#